data_AF-A0A9E5FLD7-F1
#
_entry.id   AF-A0A9E5FLD7-F1
#
_cell.length_a   1.000
_cell.length_b   1.000
_cell.length_c   1.000
_cell.angle_alpha   90.00
_cell.angle_beta   90.00
_cell.angle_gamma   90.00
#
_symmetry.space_group_name_H-M   'P 1'
#
loop_
_entity.id
_entity.type
_entity.pdbx_description
1 polymer ?
#
loop_
_entity_poly.entity_id
_entity_poly.type
_entity_poly.pdbx_seq_one_letter_code
_entity_poly.pdbx_strand_id
1 'polypeptide(L)'
;MRLKIIFLDLNSNFTHMKSLFLFCLVAFLSFESFGQVSIDVNSEKEVMAFLTANKFRAEELGDFPMQLEIEQLNNQPTLVLSNEHGKRKLFTNLTFQPATGFGLVNGIGAEKNDFDIWMYADGHIVAAGMTFLPQAK
;
A
#
# COMPACT_ATOMS: atom_id res chain seq x y z
N MET A 1 -70.69 21.60 -25.28
CA MET A 1 -70.45 20.18 -25.59
C MET A 1 -69.04 19.83 -25.15
N ARG A 2 -68.89 18.79 -24.32
CA ARG A 2 -67.64 18.44 -23.61
C ARG A 2 -66.58 17.89 -24.57
N LEU A 3 -65.34 18.34 -24.45
CA LEU A 3 -64.17 17.53 -24.79
C LEU A 3 -63.10 17.70 -23.70
N LYS A 4 -62.95 16.65 -22.89
CA LYS A 4 -61.85 16.45 -21.95
C LYS A 4 -60.65 16.01 -22.79
N ILE A 5 -59.55 16.76 -22.77
CA ILE A 5 -58.25 16.23 -23.16
C ILE A 5 -57.41 16.18 -21.90
N ILE A 6 -57.16 14.96 -21.45
CA ILE A 6 -56.20 14.60 -20.42
C ILE A 6 -54.84 14.75 -21.09
N PHE A 7 -54.04 15.75 -20.70
CA PHE A 7 -52.60 15.70 -20.95
C PHE A 7 -51.92 15.28 -19.66
N LEU A 8 -51.32 14.09 -19.76
CA LEU A 8 -50.57 13.44 -18.72
C LEU A 8 -49.46 14.36 -18.21
N ASP A 9 -49.30 14.27 -16.90
CA ASP A 9 -48.21 14.84 -16.11
C ASP A 9 -46.85 14.38 -16.66
N LEU A 10 -46.27 15.20 -17.53
CA LEU A 10 -44.97 14.96 -18.18
C LEU A 10 -43.80 15.50 -17.34
N ASN A 11 -44.02 15.78 -16.06
CA ASN A 11 -43.04 16.48 -15.22
C ASN A 11 -42.28 15.56 -14.23
N SER A 12 -42.67 14.29 -14.10
CA SER A 12 -42.04 13.36 -13.15
C SER A 12 -40.86 12.57 -13.73
N ASN A 13 -40.86 12.26 -15.03
CA ASN A 13 -39.81 11.41 -15.63
C ASN A 13 -38.50 12.14 -15.97
N PHE A 14 -38.52 13.47 -16.10
CA PHE A 14 -37.34 14.24 -16.50
C PHE A 14 -36.32 14.40 -15.36
N THR A 15 -36.76 14.33 -14.11
CA THR A 15 -35.91 14.43 -12.92
C THR A 15 -35.19 13.11 -12.64
N HIS A 16 -35.84 11.98 -12.87
CA HIS A 16 -35.26 10.65 -12.67
C HIS A 16 -34.20 10.28 -13.73
N MET A 17 -34.41 10.60 -15.02
CA MET A 17 -33.39 10.35 -16.06
C MET A 17 -32.12 11.18 -15.88
N LYS A 18 -32.22 12.42 -15.40
CA LYS A 18 -31.06 13.28 -15.11
C LYS A 18 -30.28 12.84 -13.88
N SER A 19 -30.98 12.38 -12.85
CA SER A 19 -30.36 11.82 -11.64
C SER A 19 -29.58 10.52 -11.96
N LEU A 20 -30.12 9.66 -12.83
CA LEU A 20 -29.46 8.42 -13.23
C LEU A 20 -28.17 8.67 -14.03
N PHE A 21 -28.19 9.66 -14.93
CA PHE A 21 -26.99 10.06 -15.69
C PHE A 21 -25.88 10.63 -14.79
N LEU A 22 -26.26 11.38 -13.76
CA LEU A 22 -25.31 11.93 -12.78
C LEU A 22 -24.70 10.82 -11.91
N PHE A 23 -25.48 9.79 -11.57
CA PHE A 23 -25.01 8.65 -10.78
C PHE A 23 -24.01 7.77 -11.56
N CYS A 24 -24.24 7.56 -12.86
CA CYS A 24 -23.30 6.85 -13.73
C CYS A 24 -21.99 7.64 -13.95
N LEU A 25 -22.04 8.98 -13.98
CA LEU A 25 -20.84 9.80 -14.16
C LEU A 25 -19.94 9.82 -12.91
N VAL A 26 -20.52 9.74 -11.71
CA VAL A 26 -19.76 9.69 -10.44
C VAL A 26 -19.13 8.31 -10.22
N ALA A 27 -19.77 7.23 -10.69
CA ALA A 27 -19.22 5.87 -10.58
C ALA A 27 -17.99 5.62 -11.48
N PHE A 28 -17.81 6.39 -12.56
CA PHE A 28 -16.62 6.30 -13.43
C PHE A 28 -15.42 7.11 -12.91
N LEU A 29 -15.59 7.93 -11.87
CA LEU A 29 -14.47 8.66 -11.25
C LEU A 29 -13.79 7.86 -10.13
N SER A 30 -14.25 6.63 -9.87
CA SER A 30 -13.62 5.66 -8.97
C SER A 30 -12.77 4.64 -9.72
N PHE A 31 -12.28 4.97 -10.92
CA PHE A 31 -11.11 4.27 -11.45
C PHE A 31 -9.92 4.66 -10.58
N GLU A 32 -9.74 3.92 -9.48
CA GLU A 32 -8.42 3.77 -8.90
C GLU A 32 -7.53 3.23 -10.02
N SER A 33 -6.72 4.11 -10.59
CA SER A 33 -5.71 3.68 -11.53
C SER A 33 -4.85 2.70 -10.75
N PHE A 34 -4.78 1.44 -11.21
CA PHE A 34 -3.70 0.54 -10.86
C PHE A 34 -2.41 1.11 -11.46
N GLY A 35 -1.96 2.23 -10.90
CA GLY A 35 -0.67 2.82 -11.21
C GLY A 35 0.36 1.85 -10.67
N GLN A 36 1.23 1.38 -11.56
CA GLN A 36 2.46 0.72 -11.17
C GLN A 36 3.15 1.60 -10.13
N VAL A 37 3.27 1.12 -8.89
CA VAL A 37 3.88 1.90 -7.81
C VAL A 37 5.34 2.09 -8.19
N SER A 38 5.69 3.33 -8.56
CA SER A 38 7.06 3.74 -8.80
C SER A 38 7.48 4.60 -7.62
N ILE A 39 8.39 4.09 -6.82
CA ILE A 39 8.92 4.74 -5.62
C ILE A 39 10.23 5.42 -5.99
N ASP A 40 10.41 6.69 -5.64
CA ASP A 40 11.73 7.31 -5.65
C ASP A 40 12.59 6.74 -4.52
N VAL A 41 13.37 5.71 -4.85
CA VAL A 41 14.29 5.02 -3.94
C VAL A 41 15.44 5.90 -3.44
N ASN A 42 15.61 7.13 -3.97
CA ASN A 42 16.60 8.09 -3.48
C ASN A 42 16.03 9.04 -2.42
N SER A 43 14.71 9.03 -2.21
CA SER A 43 14.00 9.89 -1.28
C SER A 43 13.70 9.14 0.02
N GLU A 44 14.41 9.48 1.10
CA GLU A 44 14.16 8.90 2.44
C GLU A 44 12.69 9.01 2.83
N LYS A 45 12.09 10.18 2.60
CA LYS A 45 10.68 10.44 2.93
C LYS A 45 9.75 9.48 2.19
N GLU A 46 10.01 9.23 0.91
CA GLU A 46 9.14 8.38 0.09
C GLU A 46 9.34 6.90 0.44
N VAL A 47 10.59 6.48 0.62
CA VAL A 47 10.95 5.14 1.09
C VAL A 47 10.28 4.84 2.42
N MET A 48 10.46 5.69 3.42
CA MET A 48 9.89 5.49 4.75
C MET A 48 8.35 5.55 4.74
N ALA A 49 7.76 6.43 3.94
CA ALA A 49 6.30 6.48 3.77
C ALA A 49 5.77 5.18 3.15
N PHE A 50 6.43 4.66 2.13
CA PHE A 50 6.04 3.41 1.47
C PHE A 50 6.20 2.21 2.41
N LEU A 51 7.33 2.08 3.12
CA LEU A 51 7.58 1.01 4.09
C LEU A 51 6.57 1.04 5.24
N THR A 52 6.18 2.22 5.70
CA THR A 52 5.18 2.37 6.79
C THR A 52 3.75 2.11 6.30
N ALA A 53 3.47 2.36 5.02
CA ALA A 53 2.15 2.17 4.45
C ALA A 53 1.85 0.72 4.09
N ASN A 54 2.86 -0.15 3.92
CA ASN A 54 2.71 -1.49 3.37
C ASN A 54 3.19 -2.58 4.35
N LYS A 55 2.60 -3.76 4.20
CA LYS A 55 3.13 -5.01 4.74
C LYS A 55 3.74 -5.80 3.61
N PHE A 56 4.76 -6.57 3.91
CA PHE A 56 5.49 -7.34 2.91
C PHE A 56 5.51 -8.81 3.29
N ARG A 57 5.37 -9.69 2.32
CA ARG A 57 5.47 -11.15 2.51
C ARG A 57 6.57 -11.70 1.64
N ALA A 58 7.40 -12.57 2.21
CA ALA A 58 8.44 -13.24 1.45
C ALA A 58 7.84 -14.06 0.29
N GLU A 59 8.42 -13.97 -0.91
CA GLU A 59 8.19 -14.93 -1.98
C GLU A 59 8.69 -16.30 -1.51
N GLU A 60 7.89 -17.35 -1.74
CA GLU A 60 8.07 -18.69 -1.17
C GLU A 60 9.49 -19.26 -1.31
N LEU A 61 10.28 -19.14 -0.23
CA LEU A 61 11.54 -19.85 -0.04
C LEU A 61 11.59 -20.43 1.39
N GLY A 62 10.77 -21.45 1.64
CA GLY A 62 10.83 -22.27 2.87
C GLY A 62 9.48 -22.64 3.48
N ASP A 63 9.52 -23.47 4.53
CA ASP A 63 8.34 -24.05 5.21
C ASP A 63 7.47 -23.03 5.97
N PHE A 64 7.95 -21.79 6.17
CA PHE A 64 7.27 -20.78 6.97
C PHE A 64 7.30 -19.41 6.27
N PRO A 65 6.15 -18.84 5.89
CA PRO A 65 6.11 -17.54 5.24
C PRO A 65 6.50 -16.43 6.24
N MET A 66 7.54 -15.69 5.87
CA MET A 66 8.03 -14.55 6.62
C MET A 66 7.28 -13.28 6.22
N GLN A 67 7.07 -12.39 7.19
CA GLN A 67 6.44 -11.08 7.00
C GLN A 67 7.37 -9.99 7.47
N LEU A 68 7.33 -8.85 6.78
CA LEU A 68 8.10 -7.66 7.10
C LEU A 68 7.15 -6.45 7.13
N GLU A 69 7.23 -5.64 8.18
CA GLU A 69 6.44 -4.42 8.33
C GLU A 69 7.15 -3.39 9.23
N ILE A 70 6.76 -2.12 9.11
CA ILE A 70 7.17 -1.07 10.05
C ILE A 70 6.04 -0.83 11.06
N GLU A 71 6.33 -1.02 12.34
CA GLU A 71 5.42 -0.70 13.44
C GLU A 71 5.88 0.56 14.19
N GLN A 72 4.94 1.32 14.75
CA GLN A 72 5.24 2.41 15.68
C GLN A 72 5.29 1.86 17.11
N LEU A 73 6.48 1.48 17.57
CA LEU A 73 6.71 0.97 18.93
C LEU A 73 7.40 2.05 19.75
N ASN A 74 6.83 2.42 20.90
CA ASN A 74 7.35 3.47 21.77
C ASN A 74 7.61 4.81 21.03
N ASN A 75 6.71 5.18 20.10
CA ASN A 75 6.83 6.35 19.22
C ASN A 75 8.07 6.35 18.30
N GLN A 76 8.64 5.17 18.03
CA GLN A 76 9.73 5.02 17.07
C GLN A 76 9.35 4.01 15.98
N PRO A 77 9.65 4.30 14.70
CA PRO A 77 9.49 3.33 13.64
C PRO A 77 10.43 2.15 13.90
N THR A 78 9.86 0.96 13.98
CA THR A 78 10.57 -0.29 14.24
C THR A 78 10.27 -1.25 13.10
N LEU A 79 11.33 -1.75 12.45
CA LEU A 79 11.21 -2.80 11.46
C LEU A 79 10.98 -4.13 12.19
N VAL A 80 9.90 -4.81 11.82
CA VAL A 80 9.48 -6.07 12.41
C VAL A 80 9.56 -7.15 11.36
N LEU A 81 10.40 -8.15 11.61
CA LEU A 81 10.42 -9.40 10.86
C LEU A 81 9.68 -10.46 11.68
N SER A 82 8.59 -11.01 11.14
CA SER A 82 7.74 -11.96 11.84
C SER A 82 7.43 -13.20 11.01
N ASN A 83 6.93 -14.25 11.67
CA ASN A 83 6.40 -15.44 11.00
C ASN A 83 5.00 -15.79 11.52
N GLU A 84 4.34 -16.75 10.86
CA GLU A 84 2.99 -17.20 11.22
C GLU A 84 2.88 -17.85 12.62
N HIS A 85 4.00 -18.23 13.23
CA HIS A 85 4.04 -18.79 14.59
C HIS A 85 4.21 -17.72 15.68
N GLY A 86 4.17 -16.44 15.32
CA GLY A 86 4.28 -15.33 16.27
C GLY A 86 5.71 -15.05 16.75
N LYS A 87 6.74 -15.67 16.15
CA LYS A 87 8.13 -15.25 16.39
C LYS A 87 8.35 -13.91 15.70
N ARG A 88 8.94 -12.96 16.43
CA ARG A 88 9.21 -11.60 15.96
C ARG A 88 10.65 -11.22 16.27
N LYS A 89 11.31 -10.56 15.33
CA LYS A 89 12.59 -9.88 15.52
C LYS A 89 12.40 -8.41 15.21
N LEU A 90 12.88 -7.56 16.11
CA LEU A 90 12.69 -6.11 16.07
C LEU A 90 14.01 -5.44 15.75
N PHE A 91 13.96 -4.45 14.87
CA PHE A 91 15.10 -3.63 14.49
C PHE A 91 14.72 -2.16 14.59
N THR A 92 15.43 -1.42 15.44
CA THR A 92 15.17 -0.01 15.74
C THR A 92 16.25 0.89 15.12
N ASN A 93 16.19 2.20 15.37
CA ASN A 93 17.15 3.18 14.85
C ASN A 93 17.34 3.06 13.34
N LEU A 94 16.23 3.04 12.61
CA LEU A 94 16.25 2.85 11.16
C LEU A 94 17.03 4.00 10.51
N THR A 95 18.00 3.66 9.66
CA THR A 95 18.77 4.61 8.88
C THR A 95 18.59 4.34 7.39
N PHE A 96 18.42 5.40 6.62
CA PHE A 96 18.29 5.33 5.18
C PHE A 96 19.58 5.77 4.49
N GLN A 97 19.96 5.05 3.44
CA GLN A 97 21.07 5.41 2.56
C GLN A 97 20.61 5.20 1.10
N PRO A 98 20.62 6.24 0.26
CA PRO A 98 20.33 6.08 -1.16
C PRO A 98 21.47 5.33 -1.84
N ALA A 99 21.15 4.39 -2.73
CA ALA A 99 22.11 3.68 -3.55
C ALA A 99 21.65 3.66 -5.01
N THR A 100 22.57 3.35 -5.94
CA THR A 100 22.24 3.30 -7.36
C THR A 100 21.27 2.15 -7.64
N GLY A 101 20.00 2.48 -7.87
CA GLY A 101 18.95 1.53 -8.25
C GLY A 101 18.13 0.95 -7.09
N PHE A 102 18.45 1.28 -5.84
CA PHE A 102 17.69 0.86 -4.66
C PHE A 102 17.92 1.81 -3.47
N GLY A 103 16.99 1.79 -2.52
CA GLY A 103 17.12 2.47 -1.24
C GLY A 103 17.53 1.45 -0.19
N LEU A 104 18.64 1.69 0.51
CA LEU A 104 19.05 0.86 1.64
C LEU A 104 18.42 1.41 2.91
N VAL A 105 17.70 0.56 3.65
CA VAL A 105 17.31 0.85 5.03
C VAL A 105 17.95 -0.18 5.94
N ASN A 106 18.69 0.30 6.93
CA ASN A 106 19.33 -0.52 7.95
C ASN A 106 18.60 -0.33 9.30
N GLY A 107 18.38 -1.41 10.03
CA GLY A 107 17.89 -1.37 11.40
C GLY A 107 18.77 -2.17 12.36
N ILE A 108 18.86 -1.69 13.60
CA ILE A 108 19.69 -2.28 14.65
C ILE A 108 18.83 -3.20 15.53
N GLY A 109 19.18 -4.48 15.56
CA GLY A 109 18.54 -5.48 16.40
C GLY A 109 19.22 -5.67 17.76
N ALA A 110 18.66 -6.57 18.58
CA ALA A 110 19.32 -7.04 19.79
C ALA A 110 20.70 -7.65 19.47
N GLU A 111 21.62 -7.56 20.43
CA GLU A 111 22.97 -8.13 20.32
C GLU A 111 23.83 -7.55 19.18
N LYS A 112 23.53 -6.31 18.75
CA LYS A 112 24.21 -5.62 17.62
C LYS A 112 24.10 -6.39 16.30
N ASN A 113 22.99 -7.10 16.12
CA ASN A 113 22.69 -7.76 14.86
C ASN A 113 21.91 -6.79 13.97
N ASP A 114 22.60 -6.27 12.97
CA ASP A 114 22.04 -5.33 12.01
C ASP A 114 21.23 -6.07 10.94
N PHE A 115 20.22 -5.40 10.38
CA PHE A 115 19.39 -5.96 9.32
C PHE A 115 19.19 -4.95 8.23
N ASP A 116 19.63 -5.33 7.04
CA ASP A 116 19.60 -4.53 5.84
C ASP A 116 18.43 -4.97 4.97
N ILE A 117 17.64 -3.99 4.53
CA ILE A 117 16.63 -4.17 3.50
C ILE A 117 16.97 -3.29 2.30
N TRP A 118 16.92 -3.87 1.11
CA TRP A 118 17.11 -3.16 -0.15
C TRP A 118 15.76 -3.00 -0.80
N MET A 119 15.28 -1.76 -0.91
CA MET A 119 13.99 -1.44 -1.49
C MET A 119 14.17 -0.96 -2.93
N TYR A 120 13.47 -1.61 -3.85
CA TYR A 120 13.51 -1.28 -5.28
C TYR A 120 12.35 -0.38 -5.68
N ALA A 121 12.49 0.27 -6.84
CA ALA A 121 11.54 1.29 -7.30
C ALA A 121 10.14 0.73 -7.61
N ASP A 122 10.03 -0.56 -7.86
CA ASP A 122 8.76 -1.28 -8.06
C ASP A 122 8.12 -1.75 -6.74
N GLY A 123 8.75 -1.46 -5.59
CA GLY A 123 8.23 -1.71 -4.26
C GLY A 123 8.53 -3.07 -3.66
N HIS A 124 9.27 -3.96 -4.35
CA HIS A 124 9.77 -5.17 -3.69
C HIS A 124 10.97 -4.85 -2.80
N ILE A 125 11.17 -5.70 -1.80
CA ILE A 125 12.27 -5.59 -0.84
C ILE A 125 13.11 -6.86 -0.92
N VAL A 126 14.44 -6.73 -0.90
CA VAL A 126 15.34 -7.86 -0.72
C VAL A 126 16.03 -7.73 0.63
N ALA A 127 15.97 -8.78 1.44
CA ALA A 127 16.65 -8.83 2.74
C ALA A 127 17.04 -10.27 3.09
N ALA A 128 18.26 -10.46 3.61
CA ALA A 128 18.78 -11.77 4.02
C ALA A 128 18.60 -12.90 2.97
N GLY A 129 18.73 -12.56 1.68
CA GLY A 129 18.56 -13.52 0.57
C GLY A 129 17.11 -13.88 0.23
N MET A 130 16.13 -13.21 0.83
CA MET A 130 14.70 -13.36 0.51
C MET A 130 14.18 -12.10 -0.19
N THR A 131 13.26 -12.31 -1.14
CA THR A 131 12.46 -11.24 -1.75
C THR A 131 11.15 -11.13 -1.00
N PHE A 132 10.73 -9.92 -0.66
CA PHE A 132 9.43 -9.61 -0.06
C PHE A 132 8.62 -8.73 -0.99
N LEU A 133 7.39 -9.15 -1.27
CA LEU A 133 6.45 -8.38 -2.09
C LEU A 133 5.46 -7.61 -1.21
N PRO A 134 5.07 -6.39 -1.62
CA PRO A 134 4.01 -5.66 -0.94
C PRO A 134 2.70 -6.44 -1.02
N GLN A 135 2.00 -6.55 0.09
CA GLN A 135 0.68 -7.14 0.16
C GLN A 135 -0.38 -6.10 -0.21
N ALA A 136 -1.32 -6.47 -1.09
CA ALA A 136 -2.50 -5.66 -1.33
C ALA A 136 -3.30 -5.50 -0.03
N LYS A 137 -3.70 -4.25 0.28
CA LYS A 137 -4.55 -3.94 1.42
C LYS A 137 -5.98 -4.40 1.22
#